data_AF-A0A1K1PVH9-F1
#
_entry.id   AF-A0A1K1PVH9-F1
#
_cell.length_a   1.000
_cell.length_b   1.000
_cell.length_c   1.000
_cell.angle_alpha   90.00
_cell.angle_beta   90.00
_cell.angle_gamma   90.00
#
_symmetry.space_group_name_H-M   'P 1'
#
loop_
_entity.id
_entity.type
_entity.pdbx_description
1 polymer ?
#
loop_
_entity_poly.entity_id
_entity_poly.type
_entity_poly.pdbx_seq_one_letter_code
_entity_poly.pdbx_strand_id
1 'polypeptide(L)'
;MAKKTTAFAQEYAFYEQLWTFYIINRGKIRSRYNDLTRKFLAYNDKSENPDAFLREPQFHALEMYVFIKEFLDNAHMYEIFDDLRKRQNRFSDTSYYTIHKDGQIRWIDLGDDQNEAIFKQMKKFKEEYPNYIYALTMGLGKTILIATCIFYEFLLAKKYPKDKRYCQNALVFAPDKTVLDPLSF
;
A
#
# COMPACT_ATOMS: atom_id res chain seq x y z
N MET A 1 13.65 -27.10 3.82
CA MET A 1 13.43 -25.93 4.70
C MET A 1 14.18 -24.69 4.21
N ALA A 2 15.45 -24.79 3.80
CA ALA A 2 16.24 -23.65 3.28
C ALA A 2 15.55 -22.82 2.16
N LYS A 3 14.96 -23.48 1.15
CA LYS A 3 14.32 -22.81 0.00
C LYS A 3 13.11 -21.93 0.37
N LYS A 4 12.36 -22.27 1.44
CA LYS A 4 11.24 -21.45 1.94
C LYS A 4 11.73 -20.22 2.70
N THR A 5 12.81 -20.35 3.47
CA THR A 5 13.44 -19.25 4.19
C THR A 5 14.01 -18.21 3.22
N THR A 6 14.60 -18.64 2.11
CA THR A 6 15.11 -17.74 1.06
C THR A 6 13.99 -16.97 0.35
N ALA A 7 12.89 -17.64 0.00
CA ALA A 7 11.72 -16.98 -0.60
C ALA A 7 11.08 -15.94 0.34
N PHE A 8 10.96 -16.25 1.63
CA PHE A 8 10.45 -15.29 2.62
C PHE A 8 11.35 -14.06 2.77
N ALA A 9 12.67 -14.25 2.84
CA ALA A 9 13.63 -13.13 2.90
C ALA A 9 13.57 -12.24 1.65
N GLN A 10 13.28 -12.84 0.49
CA GLN A 10 13.13 -12.15 -0.78
C GLN A 10 11.82 -11.36 -0.87
N GLU A 11 10.70 -11.94 -0.47
CA GLU A 11 9.41 -11.24 -0.37
C GLU A 11 9.54 -10.04 0.57
N TYR A 12 10.19 -10.23 1.73
CA TYR A 12 10.48 -9.14 2.65
C TYR A 12 11.33 -8.03 1.99
N ALA A 13 12.39 -8.39 1.27
CA ALA A 13 13.23 -7.44 0.55
C ALA A 13 12.46 -6.64 -0.51
N PHE A 14 11.47 -7.24 -1.17
CA PHE A 14 10.59 -6.53 -2.10
C PHE A 14 9.72 -5.49 -1.39
N TYR A 15 9.07 -5.85 -0.28
CA TYR A 15 8.22 -4.90 0.45
C TYR A 15 9.03 -3.72 1.02
N GLU A 16 10.25 -3.98 1.52
CA GLU A 16 11.17 -2.94 1.97
C GLU A 16 11.58 -2.01 0.83
N GLN A 17 11.85 -2.54 -0.37
CA GLN A 17 12.13 -1.72 -1.55
C GLN A 17 10.95 -0.86 -1.97
N LEU A 18 9.74 -1.43 -1.96
CA LEU A 18 8.53 -0.70 -2.32
C LEU A 18 8.24 0.43 -1.31
N TRP A 19 8.40 0.14 -0.01
CA TRP A 19 8.27 1.12 1.06
C TRP A 19 9.33 2.23 0.95
N THR A 20 10.59 1.85 0.74
CA THR A 20 11.70 2.79 0.54
C THR A 20 11.45 3.69 -0.65
N PHE A 21 11.00 3.12 -1.77
CA PHE A 21 10.62 3.89 -2.96
C PHE A 21 9.54 4.92 -2.64
N TYR A 22 8.50 4.53 -1.88
CA TYR A 22 7.43 5.44 -1.48
C TYR A 22 7.95 6.58 -0.59
N ILE A 23 8.66 6.30 0.50
CA ILE A 23 9.15 7.33 1.44
C ILE A 23 9.99 8.37 0.70
N ILE A 24 10.94 7.89 -0.10
CA ILE A 24 11.88 8.74 -0.81
C ILE A 24 11.17 9.68 -1.79
N ASN A 25 10.14 9.16 -2.45
CA ASN A 25 9.40 9.88 -3.48
C ASN A 25 8.08 10.47 -2.96
N ARG A 26 7.85 10.45 -1.64
CA ARG A 26 6.57 10.77 -1.00
C ARG A 26 6.00 12.09 -1.49
N GLY A 27 6.81 13.15 -1.52
CA GLY A 27 6.37 14.47 -1.99
C GLY A 27 5.92 14.49 -3.46
N LYS A 28 6.69 13.84 -4.35
CA LYS A 28 6.38 13.74 -5.79
C LYS A 28 5.17 12.85 -6.07
N ILE A 29 5.00 11.80 -5.29
CA ILE A 29 3.86 10.89 -5.39
C ILE A 29 2.60 11.63 -4.90
N ARG A 30 2.65 12.25 -3.70
CA ARG A 30 1.52 12.98 -3.12
C ARG A 30 1.08 14.18 -3.97
N SER A 31 1.99 14.81 -4.71
CA SER A 31 1.62 15.92 -5.61
C SER A 31 0.75 15.49 -6.81
N ARG A 32 0.80 14.20 -7.19
CA ARG A 32 -0.03 13.63 -8.27
C ARG A 32 -1.42 13.20 -7.81
N TYR A 33 -1.66 13.10 -6.50
CA TYR A 33 -2.98 12.78 -5.97
C TYR A 33 -3.97 13.90 -6.19
N ASN A 34 -5.24 13.51 -6.30
CA ASN A 34 -6.32 14.47 -6.38
C ASN A 34 -6.43 15.29 -5.07
N ASP A 35 -7.07 16.45 -5.16
CA ASP A 35 -7.16 17.38 -4.02
C ASP A 35 -7.85 16.77 -2.79
N LEU A 36 -8.84 15.90 -3.02
CA LEU A 36 -9.58 15.25 -1.93
C LEU A 36 -8.68 14.27 -1.18
N THR A 37 -7.93 13.44 -1.91
CA THR A 37 -6.97 12.48 -1.35
C THR A 37 -5.88 13.18 -0.57
N ARG A 38 -5.33 14.30 -1.08
CA ARG A 38 -4.32 15.08 -0.34
C ARG A 38 -4.86 15.62 0.98
N LYS A 39 -6.06 16.21 0.96
CA LYS A 39 -6.75 16.71 2.16
C LYS A 39 -7.06 15.58 3.15
N PHE A 40 -7.48 14.43 2.64
CA PHE A 40 -7.77 13.26 3.46
C PHE A 40 -6.52 12.74 4.18
N LEU A 41 -5.39 12.66 3.47
CA LEU A 41 -4.11 12.28 4.07
C LEU A 41 -3.66 13.31 5.09
N ALA A 42 -3.70 14.62 4.77
CA ALA A 42 -3.32 15.69 5.69
C ALA A 42 -4.16 15.68 6.98
N TYR A 43 -5.46 15.40 6.89
CA TYR A 43 -6.33 15.27 8.05
C TYR A 43 -5.93 14.11 8.99
N ASN A 44 -5.39 13.03 8.44
CA ASN A 44 -4.99 11.84 9.19
C ASN A 44 -3.50 11.80 9.55
N ASP A 45 -2.71 12.77 9.13
CA ASP A 45 -1.27 12.86 9.37
C ASP A 45 -1.00 13.68 10.65
N LYS A 46 -0.41 13.06 11.68
CA LYS A 46 -0.08 13.75 12.93
C LYS A 46 0.94 14.88 12.78
N SER A 47 1.73 14.87 11.71
CA SER A 47 2.69 15.93 11.42
C SER A 47 2.03 17.17 10.80
N GLU A 48 0.87 17.02 10.16
CA GLU A 48 0.10 18.11 9.55
C GLU A 48 -1.09 18.53 10.43
N ASN A 49 -1.69 17.57 11.14
CA ASN A 49 -2.83 17.74 12.05
C ASN A 49 -2.51 17.10 13.42
N PRO A 50 -2.17 17.88 14.46
CA PRO A 50 -1.85 17.36 15.79
C PRO A 50 -2.96 16.52 16.42
N ASP A 51 -4.22 16.80 16.06
CA ASP A 51 -5.41 16.10 16.56
C ASP A 51 -5.76 14.85 15.74
N ALA A 52 -4.92 14.48 14.76
CA ALA A 52 -5.14 13.28 13.95
C ALA A 52 -5.22 12.02 14.83
N PHE A 53 -6.28 11.26 14.61
CA PHE A 53 -6.56 10.07 15.44
C PHE A 53 -5.60 8.92 15.14
N LEU A 54 -5.21 8.74 13.88
CA LEU A 54 -4.34 7.63 13.48
C LEU A 54 -2.96 7.77 14.11
N ARG A 55 -2.47 6.68 14.70
CA ARG A 55 -1.08 6.53 15.12
C ARG A 55 -0.21 6.39 13.87
N GLU A 56 1.06 6.76 14.00
CA GLU A 56 2.02 6.72 12.88
C GLU A 56 2.04 5.38 12.10
N PRO A 57 2.07 4.18 12.74
CA PRO A 57 2.02 2.92 11.97
C PRO A 57 0.70 2.71 11.21
N GLN A 58 -0.42 3.20 11.74
CA GLN A 58 -1.72 3.14 11.06
C GLN A 58 -1.74 4.11 9.88
N PHE A 59 -1.20 5.32 10.07
CA PHE A 59 -1.11 6.31 9.01
C PHE A 59 -0.20 5.84 7.87
N HIS A 60 0.95 5.24 8.16
CA HIS A 60 1.81 4.63 7.13
C HIS A 60 1.09 3.52 6.35
N ALA A 61 0.28 2.70 7.02
CA ALA A 61 -0.54 1.70 6.34
C ALA A 61 -1.61 2.34 5.43
N LEU A 62 -2.26 3.43 5.89
CA LEU A 62 -3.18 4.22 5.06
C LEU A 62 -2.46 4.84 3.86
N GLU A 63 -1.27 5.40 4.05
CA GLU A 63 -0.47 5.96 2.95
C GLU A 63 -0.11 4.90 1.92
N MET A 64 0.33 3.73 2.36
CA MET A 64 0.62 2.62 1.45
C MET A 64 -0.63 2.12 0.73
N TYR A 65 -1.77 2.12 1.40
CA TYR A 65 -3.06 1.82 0.77
C TYR A 65 -3.38 2.81 -0.35
N VAL A 66 -3.29 4.12 -0.09
CA VAL A 66 -3.53 5.17 -1.09
C VAL A 66 -2.50 5.13 -2.22
N PHE A 67 -1.23 4.85 -1.91
CA PHE A 67 -0.16 4.67 -2.89
C PHE A 67 -0.47 3.57 -3.88
N ILE A 68 -0.80 2.38 -3.37
CA ILE A 68 -1.18 1.26 -4.22
C ILE A 68 -2.43 1.59 -5.03
N LYS A 69 -3.44 2.19 -4.39
CA LYS A 69 -4.74 2.48 -5.00
C LYS A 69 -4.68 3.50 -6.13
N GLU A 70 -4.05 4.65 -5.89
CA GLU A 70 -4.05 5.77 -6.83
C GLU A 70 -2.81 5.84 -7.72
N PHE A 71 -1.63 5.65 -7.14
CA PHE A 71 -0.38 5.82 -7.88
C PHE A 71 -0.04 4.57 -8.69
N LEU A 72 -0.21 3.38 -8.09
CA LEU A 72 -0.01 2.10 -8.77
C LEU A 72 -1.30 1.58 -9.44
N ASP A 73 -2.33 2.41 -9.51
CA ASP A 73 -3.57 2.13 -10.23
C ASP A 73 -4.31 0.87 -9.77
N ASN A 74 -4.16 0.52 -8.49
CA ASN A 74 -4.73 -0.69 -7.89
C ASN A 74 -4.29 -1.98 -8.64
N ALA A 75 -3.06 -1.99 -9.18
CA ALA A 75 -2.51 -3.13 -9.93
C ALA A 75 -2.25 -4.36 -9.04
N HIS A 76 -2.24 -5.56 -9.63
CA HIS A 76 -1.94 -6.76 -8.87
C HIS A 76 -0.50 -6.74 -8.33
N MET A 77 -0.26 -7.39 -7.19
CA MET A 77 1.07 -7.39 -6.56
C MET A 77 2.18 -7.91 -7.49
N TYR A 78 1.89 -8.94 -8.30
CA TYR A 78 2.86 -9.48 -9.25
C TYR A 78 3.24 -8.47 -10.35
N GLU A 79 2.32 -7.57 -10.73
CA GLU A 79 2.55 -6.52 -11.73
C GLU A 79 3.40 -5.41 -11.13
N ILE A 80 3.09 -5.00 -9.91
CA ILE A 80 3.90 -4.04 -9.15
C ILE A 80 5.33 -4.57 -8.97
N PHE A 81 5.48 -5.85 -8.63
CA PHE A 81 6.78 -6.52 -8.52
C PHE A 81 7.54 -6.51 -9.85
N ASP A 82 6.86 -6.84 -10.95
CA ASP A 82 7.47 -6.89 -12.29
C ASP A 82 7.89 -5.49 -12.80
N ASP A 83 7.05 -4.49 -12.58
CA ASP A 83 7.32 -3.11 -12.95
C ASP A 83 8.46 -2.51 -12.12
N LEU A 84 8.52 -2.80 -10.82
CA LEU A 84 9.56 -2.32 -9.93
C LEU A 84 10.93 -2.90 -10.31
N ARG A 85 11.02 -4.22 -10.50
CA ARG A 85 12.29 -4.89 -10.84
C ARG A 85 12.81 -4.45 -12.21
N LYS A 86 11.91 -4.22 -13.17
CA LYS A 86 12.27 -3.76 -14.53
C LYS A 86 12.46 -2.24 -14.61
N ARG A 87 12.12 -1.50 -13.55
CA ARG A 87 12.08 -0.03 -13.52
C ARG A 87 11.26 0.56 -14.67
N GLN A 88 10.04 0.03 -14.84
CA GLN A 88 9.14 0.41 -15.93
C GLN A 88 7.89 1.13 -15.39
N ASN A 89 7.12 1.72 -16.30
CA ASN A 89 5.84 2.36 -16.00
C ASN A 89 5.93 3.39 -14.86
N ARG A 90 5.26 3.13 -13.73
CA ARG A 90 5.23 4.02 -12.56
C ARG A 90 6.58 4.13 -11.85
N PHE A 91 7.54 3.27 -12.20
CA PHE A 91 8.90 3.26 -11.67
C PHE A 91 9.96 3.68 -12.71
N SER A 92 9.59 4.11 -13.93
CA SER A 92 10.57 4.44 -14.98
C SER A 92 11.13 5.85 -14.91
N ASP A 93 10.46 6.75 -14.15
CA ASP A 93 10.84 8.16 -14.10
C ASP A 93 12.22 8.31 -13.46
N THR A 94 13.19 8.73 -14.27
CA THR A 94 14.58 8.91 -13.87
C THR A 94 14.71 9.89 -12.70
N SER A 95 13.75 10.81 -12.55
CA SER A 95 13.71 11.75 -11.43
C SER A 95 13.52 11.08 -10.07
N TYR A 96 13.00 9.84 -10.01
CA TYR A 96 12.93 9.06 -8.77
C TYR A 96 14.27 8.49 -8.32
N TYR A 97 15.28 8.52 -9.18
CA TYR A 97 16.60 7.95 -8.91
C TYR A 97 17.72 9.00 -8.88
N THR A 98 17.57 10.13 -9.57
CA THR A 98 18.63 11.14 -9.73
C THR A 98 18.92 12.01 -8.50
N ILE A 99 17.99 12.10 -7.54
CA ILE A 99 18.16 12.93 -6.33
C ILE A 99 19.04 12.21 -5.27
N HIS A 100 19.38 10.94 -5.46
CA HIS A 100 20.02 10.09 -4.44
C HIS A 100 21.54 9.98 -4.56
N LYS A 101 22.23 11.03 -5.02
CA LYS A 101 23.70 11.00 -5.20
C LYS A 101 24.51 10.86 -3.91
N ASP A 102 23.92 11.13 -2.72
CA ASP A 102 24.63 11.09 -1.44
C ASP A 102 24.21 9.93 -0.49
N GLY A 103 23.34 9.03 -0.92
CA GLY A 103 22.91 7.90 -0.10
C GLY A 103 22.87 6.61 -0.91
N GLN A 104 23.74 5.65 -0.57
CA GLN A 104 23.66 4.29 -1.13
C GLN A 104 22.32 3.65 -0.75
N ILE A 105 21.29 3.85 -1.58
CA ILE A 105 20.10 2.99 -1.54
C ILE A 105 20.52 1.69 -2.21
N ARG A 106 20.81 0.68 -1.38
CA ARG A 106 21.02 -0.69 -1.87
C ARG A 106 19.66 -1.23 -2.32
N TRP A 107 19.30 -0.97 -3.57
CA TRP A 107 18.26 -1.75 -4.24
C TRP A 107 18.73 -3.20 -4.24
N ILE A 108 18.07 -4.04 -3.46
CA ILE A 108 18.46 -5.44 -3.32
C ILE A 108 18.08 -6.13 -4.64
N ASP A 109 19.04 -6.27 -5.54
CA ASP A 109 18.90 -7.17 -6.67
C ASP A 109 19.03 -8.61 -6.16
N LEU A 110 17.90 -9.31 -6.13
CA LEU A 110 17.82 -10.69 -5.65
C LEU A 110 18.37 -11.70 -6.68
N GLY A 111 18.74 -11.25 -7.89
CA GLY A 111 19.18 -12.07 -9.01
C GLY A 111 18.02 -12.62 -9.85
N ASP A 112 18.22 -12.72 -11.17
CA ASP A 112 17.17 -13.03 -12.15
C ASP A 112 16.41 -14.35 -11.86
N ASP A 113 17.13 -15.42 -11.51
CA ASP A 113 16.52 -16.73 -11.23
C ASP A 113 15.59 -16.70 -10.00
N GLN A 114 15.94 -15.90 -9.00
CA GLN A 114 15.18 -15.77 -7.76
C GLN A 114 13.97 -14.86 -7.97
N ASN A 115 14.15 -13.76 -8.69
CA ASN A 115 13.06 -12.86 -9.08
C ASN A 115 11.98 -13.60 -9.88
N GLU A 116 12.38 -14.48 -10.81
CA GLU A 116 11.46 -15.30 -11.59
C GLU A 116 10.70 -16.31 -10.71
N ALA A 117 11.34 -16.87 -9.68
CA ALA A 117 10.68 -17.79 -8.76
C ALA A 117 9.58 -17.09 -7.93
N ILE A 118 9.85 -15.89 -7.43
CA ILE A 118 8.89 -15.07 -6.67
C ILE A 118 7.74 -14.64 -7.57
N PHE A 119 8.05 -14.13 -8.77
CA PHE A 119 7.05 -13.72 -9.75
C PHE A 119 6.09 -14.87 -10.09
N LYS A 120 6.62 -16.09 -10.31
CA LYS A 120 5.80 -17.29 -10.54
C LYS A 120 4.92 -17.63 -9.33
N GLN A 121 5.42 -17.48 -8.10
CA GLN A 121 4.63 -17.72 -6.90
C GLN A 121 3.48 -16.71 -6.76
N MET A 122 3.77 -15.41 -6.88
CA MET A 122 2.74 -14.36 -6.82
C MET A 122 1.69 -14.53 -7.91
N LYS A 123 2.11 -14.87 -9.12
CA LYS A 123 1.21 -15.12 -10.26
C LYS A 123 0.36 -16.38 -10.08
N LYS A 124 0.85 -17.39 -9.35
CA LYS A 124 0.11 -18.62 -9.08
C LYS A 124 -1.07 -18.40 -8.13
N PHE A 125 -0.90 -17.53 -7.14
CA PHE A 125 -1.95 -17.18 -6.17
C PHE A 125 -2.72 -15.92 -6.55
N LYS A 126 -2.69 -15.53 -7.84
CA LYS A 126 -3.46 -14.39 -8.30
C LYS A 126 -4.95 -14.71 -8.20
N GLU A 127 -5.69 -13.79 -7.62
CA GLU A 127 -7.14 -13.76 -7.74
C GLU A 127 -7.54 -12.97 -9.00
N GLU A 128 -8.81 -13.03 -9.39
CA GLU A 128 -9.36 -12.23 -10.48
C GLU A 128 -9.31 -10.73 -10.19
N TYR A 129 -9.29 -10.36 -8.91
CA TYR A 129 -9.19 -8.99 -8.44
C TYR A 129 -7.90 -8.74 -7.63
N PRO A 130 -7.37 -7.51 -7.64
CA PRO A 130 -6.24 -7.12 -6.80
C PRO A 130 -6.57 -7.30 -5.30
N ASN A 131 -5.72 -8.03 -4.58
CA ASN A 131 -5.87 -8.32 -3.16
C ASN A 131 -4.59 -7.98 -2.40
N TYR A 132 -4.74 -7.36 -1.22
CA TYR A 132 -3.62 -6.92 -0.38
C TYR A 132 -3.83 -7.37 1.07
N ILE A 133 -2.76 -7.83 1.71
CA ILE A 133 -2.77 -8.26 3.11
C ILE A 133 -1.96 -7.25 3.91
N TYR A 134 -2.60 -6.62 4.90
CA TYR A 134 -1.96 -5.70 5.81
C TYR A 134 -1.69 -6.38 7.16
N ALA A 135 -0.42 -6.68 7.43
CA ALA A 135 0.01 -7.28 8.69
C ALA A 135 0.35 -6.19 9.72
N LEU A 136 -0.59 -5.88 10.61
CA LEU A 136 -0.41 -4.92 11.71
C LEU A 136 -0.47 -5.64 13.06
N THR A 137 0.38 -5.24 14.02
CA THR A 137 0.43 -5.87 15.34
C THR A 137 -0.87 -5.68 16.14
N MET A 138 -1.14 -6.57 17.09
CA MET A 138 -2.32 -6.49 17.96
C MET A 138 -2.29 -5.23 18.83
N GLY A 139 -3.47 -4.67 19.16
CA GLY A 139 -3.57 -3.46 19.98
C GLY A 139 -3.29 -2.12 19.26
N LEU A 140 -2.90 -2.15 17.98
CA LEU A 140 -2.71 -0.95 17.15
C LEU A 140 -4.01 -0.45 16.49
N GLY A 141 -5.20 -0.69 17.04
CA GLY A 141 -6.45 -0.12 16.50
C GLY A 141 -6.71 -0.42 15.02
N LYS A 142 -6.51 -1.65 14.55
CA LYS A 142 -6.76 -2.04 13.14
C LYS A 142 -8.17 -1.68 12.65
N THR A 143 -9.17 -1.74 13.54
CA THR A 143 -10.56 -1.41 13.22
C THR A 143 -10.71 0.03 12.73
N ILE A 144 -10.07 1.01 13.40
CA ILE A 144 -10.16 2.41 12.96
C ILE A 144 -9.45 2.63 11.62
N LEU A 145 -8.33 1.94 11.39
CA LEU A 145 -7.66 1.98 10.10
C LEU A 145 -8.56 1.43 8.99
N ILE A 146 -9.18 0.26 9.19
CA ILE A 146 -10.10 -0.34 8.21
C ILE A 146 -11.28 0.60 7.95
N ALA A 147 -11.88 1.17 8.99
CA ALA A 147 -12.96 2.14 8.86
C ALA A 147 -12.51 3.38 8.07
N THR A 148 -11.29 3.87 8.31
CA THR A 148 -10.71 5.01 7.60
C THR A 148 -10.50 4.68 6.12
N CYS A 149 -10.00 3.48 5.77
CA CYS A 149 -9.87 3.04 4.38
C CYS A 149 -11.23 2.89 3.68
N ILE A 150 -12.24 2.33 4.34
CA ILE A 150 -13.60 2.21 3.77
C ILE A 150 -14.21 3.61 3.56
N PHE A 151 -14.06 4.50 4.52
CA PHE A 151 -14.56 5.87 4.40
C PHE A 151 -13.87 6.61 3.25
N TYR A 152 -12.55 6.43 3.09
CA TYR A 152 -11.79 6.95 1.96
C TYR A 152 -12.35 6.46 0.61
N GLU A 153 -12.63 5.17 0.48
CA GLU A 153 -13.22 4.57 -0.73
C GLU A 153 -14.55 5.23 -1.07
N PHE A 154 -15.48 5.33 -0.11
CA PHE A 154 -16.79 5.93 -0.33
C PHE A 154 -16.73 7.42 -0.63
N LEU A 155 -15.81 8.13 0.02
CA LEU A 155 -15.60 9.56 -0.22
C LEU A 155 -15.20 9.81 -1.69
N LEU A 156 -14.29 9.01 -2.23
CA LEU A 156 -13.82 9.12 -3.61
C LEU A 156 -14.82 8.55 -4.61
N ALA A 157 -15.46 7.42 -4.32
CA ALA A 157 -16.53 6.87 -5.15
C ALA A 157 -17.69 7.85 -5.32
N LYS A 158 -18.04 8.59 -4.25
CA LYS A 158 -19.07 9.65 -4.31
C LYS A 158 -18.64 10.82 -5.18
N LYS A 159 -17.38 11.25 -5.09
CA LYS A 159 -16.87 12.40 -5.86
C LYS A 159 -16.56 12.05 -7.32
N TYR A 160 -16.11 10.83 -7.58
CA TYR A 160 -15.65 10.32 -8.87
C TYR A 160 -16.36 9.01 -9.22
N PRO A 161 -17.69 9.01 -9.44
CA PRO A 161 -18.48 7.79 -9.61
C PRO A 161 -18.15 6.96 -10.85
N LYS A 162 -17.44 7.55 -11.83
CA LYS A 162 -16.97 6.87 -13.04
C LYS A 162 -15.63 6.15 -12.85
N ASP A 163 -14.91 6.46 -11.79
CA ASP A 163 -13.63 5.83 -11.49
C ASP A 163 -13.87 4.47 -10.83
N LYS A 164 -13.56 3.41 -11.58
CA LYS A 164 -13.80 2.02 -11.17
C LYS A 164 -12.85 1.53 -10.08
N ARG A 165 -11.80 2.31 -9.77
CA ARG A 165 -10.86 1.95 -8.71
C ARG A 165 -11.55 1.95 -7.36
N TYR A 166 -12.47 2.88 -7.12
CA TYR A 166 -13.08 3.04 -5.82
C TYR A 166 -14.34 2.18 -5.67
N CYS A 167 -14.44 1.46 -4.55
CA CYS A 167 -15.59 0.61 -4.29
C CYS A 167 -16.78 1.44 -3.80
N GLN A 168 -17.98 1.05 -4.27
CA GLN A 168 -19.25 1.65 -3.83
C GLN A 168 -19.88 0.89 -2.67
N ASN A 169 -19.47 -0.38 -2.49
CA ASN A 169 -19.94 -1.27 -1.43
C ASN A 169 -18.73 -1.89 -0.74
N ALA A 170 -18.84 -2.10 0.57
CA ALA A 170 -17.82 -2.78 1.37
C ALA A 170 -18.46 -3.90 2.18
N LEU A 171 -17.78 -5.04 2.28
CA LEU A 171 -18.18 -6.17 3.10
C LEU A 171 -17.05 -6.47 4.08
N VAL A 172 -17.37 -6.40 5.38
CA VAL A 172 -16.40 -6.61 6.46
C VAL A 172 -16.79 -7.87 7.21
N PHE A 173 -15.92 -8.88 7.17
CA PHE A 173 -16.08 -10.10 7.94
C PHE A 173 -15.31 -9.99 9.26
N ALA A 174 -16.01 -10.19 10.37
CA ALA A 174 -15.40 -10.36 11.69
C ALA A 174 -15.55 -11.82 12.14
N PRO A 175 -14.52 -12.42 12.76
CA PRO A 175 -14.56 -13.83 13.17
C PRO A 175 -15.50 -14.12 14.35
N ASP A 176 -15.98 -13.09 15.07
CA ASP A 176 -16.86 -13.24 16.23
C ASP A 176 -18.07 -12.28 16.15
N LYS A 177 -19.23 -12.72 16.64
CA LYS A 177 -20.49 -11.96 16.64
C LYS A 177 -20.48 -10.82 17.68
N THR A 178 -19.65 -10.92 18.71
CA THR A 178 -19.51 -9.91 19.78
C THR A 178 -18.95 -8.57 19.29
N VAL A 179 -18.36 -8.51 18.09
CA VAL A 179 -17.82 -7.28 17.47
C VAL A 179 -18.88 -6.50 16.68
N LEU A 180 -20.04 -7.13 16.38
CA LEU A 180 -21.12 -6.51 15.61
C LEU A 180 -22.11 -5.69 16.45
N ASP A 181 -22.07 -5.80 17.78
CA ASP A 181 -22.89 -5.00 18.70
C ASP A 181 -22.02 -4.04 19.54
N PRO A 182 -21.77 -2.80 19.09
CA PRO A 182 -21.29 -1.74 19.97
C PRO A 182 -22.42 -0.89 20.59
N LEU A 183 -23.71 -1.27 20.46
CA LEU A 183 -24.84 -0.43 20.85
C LEU A 183 -25.89 -1.20 21.67
N SER A 184 -25.55 -1.49 22.92
CA SER A 184 -26.53 -1.56 24.00
C SER A 184 -26.12 -0.55 25.07
N PHE A 185 -26.41 0.72 24.79
CA PHE A 185 -26.60 1.77 25.79
C PHE A 185 -28.09 2.11 25.82
#